data_AF-A0A661A4T1-F1
#
_entry.id   AF-A0A661A4T1-F1
#
_cell.length_a   1.000
_cell.length_b   1.000
_cell.length_c   1.000
_cell.angle_alpha   90.00
_cell.angle_beta   90.00
_cell.angle_gamma   90.00
#
_symmetry.space_group_name_H-M   'P 1'
#
loop_
_entity.id
_entity.type
_entity.pdbx_description
1 polymer ?
#
loop_
_entity_poly.entity_id
_entity_poly.type
_entity_poly.pdbx_seq_one_letter_code
_entity_poly.pdbx_strand_id
1 'polypeptide(L)'
;MSWRTFIRSHAHLIATADFFTTEIWTACGLVTHYTLFVIDTATRRVHIAGTTTHPTSEWMEQIARNLTDCQDGFLTAKRFLIIDRDALFSPGFKAILENSGVEILLTSHRAPNMNAFAERFVRSIKSECLSQMVFVGQASLDRAIAEYVAHYHEERSHQGIGNQIVSGTAPQRVGEIEVKERLGGLLNYYHRRAA
;
A
#
# COMPACT_ATOMS: atom_id res chain seq x y z
N MET A 1 -28.92 5.52 -1.34
CA MET A 1 -27.59 5.89 -1.87
C MET A 1 -26.76 4.62 -1.98
N SER A 2 -26.14 4.32 -3.12
CA SER A 2 -25.33 3.08 -3.26
C SER A 2 -23.98 3.22 -2.54
N TRP A 3 -23.40 2.12 -2.06
CA TRP A 3 -22.04 2.09 -1.49
C TRP A 3 -21.01 2.74 -2.43
N ARG A 4 -21.13 2.47 -3.73
CA ARG A 4 -20.27 3.06 -4.76
C ARG A 4 -20.37 4.58 -4.82
N THR A 5 -21.57 5.13 -4.68
CA THR A 5 -21.80 6.57 -4.65
C THR A 5 -21.21 7.20 -3.39
N PHE A 6 -21.38 6.55 -2.24
CA PHE A 6 -20.83 7.00 -0.96
C PHE A 6 -19.30 7.01 -0.95
N ILE A 7 -18.66 5.93 -1.42
CA ILE A 7 -17.20 5.87 -1.55
C ILE A 7 -16.73 6.97 -2.49
N ARG A 8 -17.38 7.18 -3.64
CA ARG A 8 -16.95 8.23 -4.57
C ARG A 8 -17.03 9.64 -3.98
N SER A 9 -18.05 9.94 -3.18
CA SER A 9 -18.18 11.27 -2.55
C SER A 9 -17.19 11.51 -1.42
N HIS A 10 -16.79 10.45 -0.70
CA HIS A 10 -15.93 10.56 0.49
C HIS A 10 -14.54 9.96 0.31
N ALA A 11 -14.17 9.49 -0.89
CA ALA A 11 -12.93 8.75 -1.15
C ALA A 11 -11.68 9.48 -0.66
N HIS A 12 -11.66 10.81 -0.74
CA HIS A 12 -10.52 11.64 -0.31
C HIS A 12 -10.29 11.60 1.20
N LEU A 13 -11.33 11.27 1.99
CA LEU A 13 -11.26 11.13 3.45
C LEU A 13 -11.00 9.69 3.89
N ILE A 14 -11.01 8.71 2.98
CA ILE A 14 -10.96 7.29 3.30
C ILE A 14 -9.60 6.73 2.91
N ALA A 15 -8.94 6.11 3.89
CA ALA A 15 -7.82 5.20 3.66
C ALA A 15 -8.24 3.77 4.01
N THR A 16 -7.45 2.82 3.53
CA THR A 16 -7.64 1.40 3.83
C THR A 16 -6.30 0.80 4.21
N ALA A 17 -6.24 -0.02 5.25
CA ALA A 17 -5.02 -0.71 5.64
C ALA A 17 -5.24 -2.22 5.69
N ASP A 18 -4.18 -2.94 5.34
CA ASP A 18 -4.16 -4.39 5.32
C ASP A 18 -2.72 -4.89 5.46
N PHE A 19 -2.57 -6.18 5.73
CA PHE A 19 -1.29 -6.86 5.77
C PHE A 19 -1.09 -7.75 4.55
N PHE A 20 0.17 -7.91 4.16
CA PHE A 20 0.57 -9.07 3.38
C PHE A 20 1.80 -9.73 3.97
N THR A 21 1.87 -11.04 3.78
CA THR A 21 3.02 -11.85 4.19
C THR A 21 3.92 -12.17 3.01
N THR A 22 5.23 -12.21 3.28
CA THR A 22 6.26 -12.70 2.36
C THR A 22 7.24 -13.59 3.12
N GLU A 23 7.59 -14.73 2.55
CA GLU A 23 8.58 -15.65 3.10
C GLU A 23 9.98 -15.25 2.62
N ILE A 24 10.93 -15.12 3.55
CA ILE A 24 12.31 -14.72 3.27
C ILE A 24 13.26 -15.82 3.76
N TRP A 25 14.29 -16.12 2.97
CA TRP A 25 15.39 -16.96 3.40
C TRP A 25 16.33 -16.21 4.35
N THR A 26 16.54 -16.77 5.53
CA THR A 26 17.52 -16.30 6.51
C THR A 26 18.52 -17.41 6.83
N ALA A 27 19.59 -17.09 7.55
CA ALA A 27 20.56 -18.09 8.01
C ALA A 27 19.93 -19.18 8.88
N CYS A 28 18.80 -18.89 9.53
CA CYS A 28 18.07 -19.81 10.40
C CYS A 28 16.90 -20.51 9.70
N GLY A 29 16.75 -20.35 8.38
CA GLY A 29 15.66 -20.92 7.59
C GLY A 29 14.68 -19.88 7.06
N LEU A 30 13.50 -20.35 6.63
CA LEU A 30 12.46 -19.52 6.05
C LEU A 30 11.68 -18.80 7.16
N VAL A 31 11.59 -17.48 7.07
CA VAL A 31 10.90 -16.64 8.06
C VAL A 31 9.82 -15.80 7.37
N THR A 32 8.63 -15.79 7.95
CA THR A 32 7.51 -14.98 7.46
C THR A 32 7.65 -13.54 7.95
N HIS A 33 7.69 -12.61 7.00
CA HIS A 33 7.62 -11.18 7.27
C HIS A 33 6.22 -10.66 6.97
N TYR A 34 5.67 -9.90 7.90
CA TYR A 34 4.41 -9.18 7.80
C TYR A 34 4.69 -7.74 7.40
N THR A 35 4.12 -7.31 6.28
CA THR A 35 4.21 -5.91 5.84
C THR A 35 2.85 -5.26 5.99
N LEU A 36 2.78 -4.19 6.80
CA LEU A 36 1.61 -3.33 6.90
C LEU A 36 1.70 -2.22 5.87
N PHE A 37 0.62 -2.01 5.14
CA PHE A 37 0.49 -0.87 4.23
C PHE A 37 -0.85 -0.18 4.42
N VAL A 38 -0.89 1.07 3.98
CA VAL A 38 -2.09 1.91 3.95
C VAL A 38 -2.25 2.44 2.53
N ILE A 39 -3.44 2.38 1.97
CA ILE A 39 -3.78 2.90 0.65
C ILE A 39 -4.85 3.99 0.75
N ASP A 40 -4.60 5.11 0.09
CA ASP A 40 -5.58 6.16 -0.13
C ASP A 40 -6.62 5.71 -1.17
N THR A 41 -7.90 5.73 -0.79
CA THR A 41 -8.99 5.27 -1.65
C THR A 41 -9.17 6.14 -2.90
N ALA A 42 -8.97 7.45 -2.80
CA ALA A 42 -9.14 8.37 -3.92
C ALA A 42 -7.96 8.32 -4.88
N THR A 43 -6.74 8.52 -4.34
CA THR A 43 -5.54 8.74 -5.17
C THR A 43 -4.85 7.44 -5.56
N ARG A 44 -5.15 6.33 -4.88
CA ARG A 44 -4.41 5.06 -4.96
C ARG A 44 -2.99 5.14 -4.43
N ARG A 45 -2.59 6.25 -3.80
CA ARG A 45 -1.29 6.32 -3.15
C ARG A 45 -1.22 5.27 -2.05
N VAL A 46 -0.16 4.48 -2.08
CA VAL A 46 0.15 3.45 -1.09
C VAL A 46 1.31 3.94 -0.23
N HIS A 47 1.22 3.71 1.06
CA HIS A 47 2.29 3.93 2.03
C HIS A 47 2.58 2.62 2.75
N ILE A 48 3.85 2.21 2.75
CA ILE A 48 4.30 1.04 3.51
C ILE A 48 4.64 1.55 4.92
N ALA A 49 3.85 1.13 5.90
CA ALA A 49 4.01 1.58 7.28
C ALA A 49 5.20 0.86 7.94
N GLY A 50 5.44 -0.40 7.59
CA GLY A 50 6.61 -1.14 8.02
C GLY A 50 6.52 -2.64 7.79
N THR A 51 7.68 -3.30 7.89
CA THR A 51 7.84 -4.74 7.77
C THR A 51 8.39 -5.31 9.09
N THR A 52 7.78 -6.37 9.62
CA THR A 52 8.24 -7.04 10.85
C THR A 52 7.97 -8.54 10.81
N THR A 53 8.76 -9.32 11.54
CA THR A 53 8.48 -10.75 11.78
C THR A 53 7.54 -10.96 12.97
N HIS A 54 7.38 -9.93 13.81
CA HIS A 54 6.58 -9.98 15.04
C HIS A 54 5.72 -8.71 15.12
N PRO A 55 4.51 -8.72 14.54
CA PRO A 55 3.57 -7.59 14.62
C PRO A 55 2.93 -7.51 16.01
N THR A 56 3.72 -7.14 17.02
CA THR A 56 3.27 -7.00 18.41
C THR A 56 2.38 -5.77 18.59
N SER A 57 1.64 -5.70 19.70
CA SER A 57 0.84 -4.51 20.03
C SER A 57 1.68 -3.24 20.12
N GLU A 58 2.89 -3.31 20.71
CA GLU A 58 3.81 -2.17 20.81
C GLU A 58 4.28 -1.69 19.43
N TRP A 59 4.61 -2.63 18.53
CA TRP A 59 4.96 -2.30 17.15
C TRP A 59 3.78 -1.63 16.45
N MET A 60 2.57 -2.17 16.59
CA MET A 60 1.36 -1.58 16.03
C MET A 60 1.09 -0.18 16.59
N GLU A 61 1.23 0.04 17.90
CA GLU A 61 1.08 1.37 18.50
C GLU A 61 2.09 2.37 17.95
N GLN A 62 3.35 1.98 17.75
CA GLN A 62 4.34 2.85 17.12
C GLN A 62 3.97 3.17 15.67
N ILE A 63 3.48 2.19 14.91
CA ILE A 63 2.98 2.42 13.55
C ILE A 63 1.79 3.41 13.56
N ALA A 64 0.85 3.27 14.50
CA ALA A 64 -0.26 4.21 14.63
C ALA A 64 0.23 5.65 14.82
N ARG A 65 1.23 5.86 15.69
CA ARG A 65 1.84 7.18 15.92
C ARG A 65 2.47 7.74 14.66
N ASN A 66 3.21 6.93 13.91
CA ASN A 66 3.83 7.36 12.66
C ASN A 66 2.77 7.70 11.61
N LEU A 67 1.68 6.93 11.52
CA LEU A 67 0.61 7.15 10.57
C LEU A 67 -0.19 8.42 10.86
N THR A 68 -0.29 8.85 12.12
CA THR A 68 -1.02 10.05 12.55
C THR A 68 -0.12 11.21 12.97
N ASP A 69 1.17 11.15 12.64
CA ASP A 69 2.09 12.24 12.93
C ASP A 69 1.60 13.55 12.27
N CYS A 70 1.64 14.64 13.03
CA CYS A 70 1.09 15.92 12.59
C CYS A 70 1.83 16.55 11.39
N GLN A 71 3.08 16.17 11.12
CA GLN A 71 3.90 16.72 10.04
C GLN A 71 3.86 15.85 8.79
N ASP A 72 4.07 14.55 8.94
CA ASP A 72 4.27 13.62 7.82
C ASP A 72 3.37 12.38 7.84
N GLY A 73 2.44 12.30 8.80
CA GLY A 73 1.50 11.20 8.94
C GLY A 73 0.62 11.00 7.71
N PHE A 74 0.61 9.78 7.17
CA PHE A 74 -0.18 9.44 6.00
C PHE A 74 -1.69 9.62 6.21
N LEU A 75 -2.15 9.51 7.46
CA LEU A 75 -3.57 9.62 7.83
C LEU A 75 -3.99 11.03 8.26
N THR A 76 -3.09 12.02 8.27
CA THR A 76 -3.38 13.37 8.78
C THR A 76 -4.51 14.09 8.03
N ALA A 77 -4.69 13.79 6.73
CA ALA A 77 -5.80 14.31 5.92
C ALA A 77 -6.99 13.34 5.79
N LYS A 78 -7.02 12.24 6.56
CA LYS A 78 -8.01 11.18 6.46
C LYS A 78 -8.90 11.18 7.70
N ARG A 79 -10.20 10.95 7.48
CA ARG A 79 -11.20 10.84 8.54
C ARG A 79 -11.51 9.39 8.88
N PHE A 80 -11.44 8.51 7.89
CA PHE A 80 -11.82 7.11 8.05
C PHE A 80 -10.67 6.20 7.63
N LEU A 81 -10.38 5.20 8.45
CA LEU A 81 -9.53 4.08 8.10
C LEU A 81 -10.35 2.80 8.05
N ILE A 82 -10.45 2.19 6.87
CA ILE A 82 -11.04 0.86 6.71
C ILE A 82 -9.96 -0.18 7.00
N ILE A 83 -10.24 -1.08 7.94
CA ILE A 83 -9.40 -2.24 8.24
C ILE A 83 -10.26 -3.49 8.30
N ASP A 84 -9.67 -4.64 8.08
CA ASP A 84 -10.37 -5.89 8.32
C ASP A 84 -10.48 -6.21 9.84
N ARG A 85 -10.98 -7.40 10.16
CA ARG A 85 -11.17 -7.82 11.56
C ARG A 85 -9.99 -8.61 12.11
N ASP A 86 -8.82 -8.53 11.48
CA ASP A 86 -7.64 -9.23 11.95
C ASP A 86 -7.25 -8.76 13.37
N ALA A 87 -6.86 -9.72 14.21
CA ALA A 87 -6.39 -9.48 15.56
C ALA A 87 -5.07 -8.71 15.60
N LEU A 88 -4.31 -8.69 14.50
CA LEU A 88 -3.12 -7.85 14.34
C LEU A 88 -3.42 -6.36 14.54
N PHE A 89 -4.64 -5.90 14.24
CA PHE A 89 -5.09 -4.56 14.56
C PHE A 89 -5.45 -4.46 16.05
N SER A 90 -4.41 -4.27 16.87
CA SER A 90 -4.48 -4.24 18.34
C SER A 90 -5.41 -3.14 18.87
N PRO A 91 -5.99 -3.30 20.07
CA PRO A 91 -6.77 -2.25 20.71
C PRO A 91 -5.99 -0.94 20.90
N GLY A 92 -4.70 -1.01 21.22
CA GLY A 92 -3.82 0.15 21.38
C GLY A 92 -3.65 0.93 20.07
N PHE A 93 -3.44 0.24 18.96
CA PHE A 93 -3.43 0.84 17.61
C PHE A 93 -4.73 1.59 17.34
N LYS A 94 -5.87 0.96 17.62
CA LYS A 94 -7.19 1.54 17.39
C LYS A 94 -7.40 2.82 18.20
N ALA A 95 -7.06 2.78 19.49
CA ALA A 95 -7.18 3.92 20.40
C ALA A 95 -6.33 5.12 19.96
N ILE A 96 -5.10 4.91 19.48
CA ILE A 96 -4.23 6.01 19.01
C ILE A 96 -4.83 6.70 17.78
N LEU A 97 -5.36 5.93 16.82
CA LEU A 97 -6.01 6.48 15.63
C LEU A 97 -7.27 7.28 15.99
N GLU A 98 -8.13 6.73 16.85
CA GLU A 98 -9.36 7.38 17.30
C GLU A 98 -9.06 8.68 18.05
N ASN A 99 -8.07 8.67 18.95
CA ASN A 99 -7.61 9.88 19.65
C ASN A 99 -7.00 10.93 18.72
N SER A 100 -6.50 10.51 17.55
CA SER A 100 -5.99 11.41 16.49
C SER A 100 -7.10 11.89 15.54
N GLY A 101 -8.36 11.52 15.79
CA GLY A 101 -9.51 11.92 14.96
C GLY A 101 -9.76 11.03 13.74
N VAL A 102 -9.10 9.87 13.65
CA VAL A 102 -9.31 8.88 12.57
C VAL A 102 -10.28 7.81 13.06
N GLU A 103 -11.47 7.79 12.47
CA GLU A 103 -12.52 6.82 12.79
C GLU A 103 -12.24 5.48 12.07
N ILE A 104 -12.35 4.38 12.81
CA ILE A 104 -12.06 3.05 12.29
C ILE A 104 -13.33 2.38 11.80
N LEU A 105 -13.34 2.00 10.52
CA LEU A 105 -14.44 1.28 9.88
C LEU A 105 -14.02 -0.17 9.65
N LEU A 106 -14.49 -1.06 10.52
CA LEU A 106 -14.24 -2.49 10.37
C LEU A 106 -15.00 -3.05 9.16
N THR A 107 -14.35 -3.91 8.39
CA THR A 107 -15.06 -4.60 7.32
C THR A 107 -16.20 -5.46 7.89
N SER A 108 -17.36 -5.34 7.28
CA SER A 108 -18.54 -6.15 7.55
C SER A 108 -18.29 -7.56 7.05
N HIS A 109 -18.81 -8.54 7.78
CA HIS A 109 -18.75 -9.93 7.36
C HIS A 109 -19.44 -10.08 5.99
N ARG A 110 -18.76 -10.70 5.02
CA ARG A 110 -19.23 -10.91 3.62
C ARG A 110 -19.38 -9.63 2.78
N ALA A 111 -18.60 -8.59 3.07
CA ALA A 111 -18.53 -7.37 2.25
C ALA A 111 -17.14 -7.23 1.58
N PRO A 112 -16.80 -8.09 0.60
CA PRO A 112 -15.47 -8.12 -0.04
C PRO A 112 -15.10 -6.78 -0.70
N ASN A 113 -16.10 -6.00 -1.10
CA ASN A 113 -15.88 -4.73 -1.78
C ASN A 113 -15.34 -3.61 -0.88
N MET A 114 -15.34 -3.75 0.44
CA MET A 114 -14.90 -2.68 1.34
C MET A 114 -13.38 -2.57 1.45
N ASN A 115 -12.66 -3.68 1.27
CA ASN A 115 -11.21 -3.72 1.25
C ASN A 115 -10.63 -3.97 -0.17
N ALA A 116 -11.48 -3.91 -1.20
CA ALA A 116 -11.12 -4.32 -2.57
C ALA A 116 -9.89 -3.57 -3.14
N PHE A 117 -9.60 -2.37 -2.66
CA PHE A 117 -8.43 -1.61 -3.10
C PHE A 117 -7.14 -2.08 -2.47
N ALA A 118 -7.14 -2.43 -1.18
CA ALA A 118 -5.99 -3.04 -0.53
C ALA A 118 -5.77 -4.45 -1.10
N GLU A 119 -6.82 -5.26 -1.23
CA GLU A 119 -6.74 -6.59 -1.84
C GLU A 119 -6.17 -6.55 -3.26
N ARG A 120 -6.61 -5.57 -4.07
CA ARG A 120 -6.09 -5.38 -5.44
C ARG A 120 -4.61 -5.00 -5.42
N PHE A 121 -4.19 -4.13 -4.49
CA PHE A 121 -2.78 -3.79 -4.33
C PHE A 121 -1.95 -5.02 -3.94
N VAL A 122 -2.37 -5.77 -2.91
CA VAL A 122 -1.70 -6.99 -2.44
C VAL A 122 -1.55 -8.00 -3.58
N ARG A 123 -2.60 -8.18 -4.38
CA ARG A 123 -2.54 -9.05 -5.55
C ARG A 123 -1.47 -8.59 -6.54
N SER A 124 -1.46 -7.31 -6.89
CA SER A 124 -0.50 -6.76 -7.85
C SER A 124 0.95 -6.86 -7.36
N ILE A 125 1.26 -6.43 -6.13
CA ILE A 125 2.64 -6.51 -5.60
C ILE A 125 3.11 -7.96 -5.50
N LYS A 126 2.24 -8.89 -5.10
CA LYS A 126 2.59 -10.32 -5.08
C LYS A 126 2.84 -10.87 -6.47
N SER A 127 1.90 -10.75 -7.39
CA SER A 127 2.02 -11.40 -8.70
C SER A 127 3.12 -10.79 -9.58
N GLU A 128 3.33 -9.49 -9.50
CA GLU A 128 4.24 -8.76 -10.38
C GLU A 128 5.66 -8.63 -9.82
N CYS A 129 5.84 -8.73 -8.50
CA CYS A 129 7.14 -8.55 -7.87
C CYS A 129 7.49 -9.70 -6.91
N LEU A 130 6.75 -9.84 -5.80
CA LEU A 130 7.22 -10.66 -4.67
C LEU A 130 7.26 -12.16 -4.98
N SER A 131 6.31 -12.66 -5.77
CA SER A 131 6.28 -14.07 -6.18
C SER A 131 7.26 -14.42 -7.30
N GLN A 132 7.90 -13.42 -7.91
CA GLN A 132 8.88 -13.61 -8.99
C GLN A 132 10.32 -13.57 -8.50
N MET A 133 10.53 -13.39 -7.20
CA MET A 133 11.85 -13.17 -6.59
C MET A 133 12.06 -14.09 -5.40
N VAL A 134 13.32 -14.44 -5.16
CA VAL A 134 13.75 -15.11 -3.93
C VAL A 134 14.46 -14.08 -3.07
N PHE A 135 13.96 -13.86 -1.86
CA PHE A 135 14.52 -12.89 -0.92
C PHE A 135 15.48 -13.56 0.05
N VAL A 136 16.65 -12.94 0.25
CA VAL A 136 17.67 -13.35 1.22
C VAL A 136 17.94 -12.17 2.15
N GLY A 137 17.51 -12.32 3.41
CA GLY A 137 17.53 -11.24 4.40
C GLY A 137 16.50 -10.13 4.14
N GLN A 138 16.09 -9.46 5.22
CA GLN A 138 15.01 -8.46 5.19
C GLN A 138 15.31 -7.28 4.25
N ALA A 139 16.56 -6.81 4.18
CA ALA A 139 16.94 -5.69 3.32
C ALA A 139 16.65 -5.93 1.82
N SER A 140 16.71 -7.20 1.37
CA SER A 140 16.36 -7.54 -0.01
C SER A 140 14.86 -7.40 -0.30
N LEU A 141 14.01 -7.78 0.66
CA LEU A 141 12.57 -7.57 0.59
C LEU A 141 12.23 -6.08 0.63
N ASP A 142 12.79 -5.34 1.59
CA ASP A 142 12.51 -3.91 1.76
C ASP A 142 12.89 -3.13 0.49
N ARG A 143 14.01 -3.48 -0.15
CA ARG A 143 14.39 -2.90 -1.45
C ARG A 143 13.38 -3.23 -2.54
N ALA A 144 12.94 -4.48 -2.66
CA ALA A 144 11.98 -4.86 -3.70
C ALA A 144 10.62 -4.18 -3.51
N ILE A 145 10.14 -4.09 -2.26
CA ILE A 145 8.93 -3.34 -1.91
C ILE A 145 9.09 -1.86 -2.27
N ALA A 146 10.21 -1.23 -1.92
CA ALA A 146 10.46 0.18 -2.23
C ALA A 146 10.48 0.44 -3.75
N GLU A 147 11.18 -0.39 -4.53
CA GLU A 147 11.21 -0.30 -5.99
C GLU A 147 9.83 -0.53 -6.62
N TYR A 148 9.08 -1.51 -6.12
CA TYR A 148 7.71 -1.76 -6.59
C TYR A 148 6.78 -0.59 -6.26
N VAL A 149 6.86 -0.01 -5.07
CA VAL A 149 6.02 1.13 -4.68
C VAL A 149 6.35 2.36 -5.52
N ALA A 150 7.64 2.62 -5.78
CA ALA A 150 8.06 3.69 -6.69
C ALA A 150 7.50 3.46 -8.10
N HIS A 151 7.62 2.24 -8.64
CA HIS A 151 7.00 1.88 -9.92
C HIS A 151 5.47 2.07 -9.89
N TYR A 152 4.82 1.61 -8.83
CA TYR A 152 3.37 1.70 -8.65
C TYR A 152 2.90 3.16 -8.64
N HIS A 153 3.65 4.07 -8.02
CA HIS A 153 3.29 5.48 -7.93
C HIS A 153 3.64 6.29 -9.19
N GLU A 154 4.80 6.06 -9.79
CA GLU A 154 5.39 6.96 -10.78
C GLU A 154 5.28 6.47 -12.22
N GLU A 155 5.00 5.19 -12.42
CA GLU A 155 5.19 4.54 -13.73
C GLU A 155 3.95 3.74 -14.14
N ARG A 156 3.30 3.08 -13.18
CA ARG A 156 2.13 2.24 -13.44
C ARG A 156 0.87 3.06 -13.63
N SER A 157 0.16 2.83 -14.74
CA SER A 157 -1.16 3.39 -14.99
C SER A 157 -2.26 2.64 -14.24
N HIS A 158 -3.21 3.36 -13.66
CA HIS A 158 -4.27 2.79 -12.83
C HIS A 158 -5.66 3.02 -13.44
N GLN A 159 -6.30 1.96 -13.91
CA GLN A 159 -7.67 2.00 -14.46
C GLN A 159 -8.69 2.61 -13.49
N GLY A 160 -8.51 2.39 -12.18
CA GLY A 160 -9.41 2.88 -11.14
C GLY A 160 -9.43 4.41 -10.98
N ILE A 161 -8.48 5.12 -11.59
CA ILE A 161 -8.37 6.59 -11.63
C ILE A 161 -8.24 7.10 -13.07
N GLY A 162 -8.85 6.39 -14.04
CA GLY A 162 -8.91 6.84 -15.43
C GLY A 162 -7.60 6.63 -16.22
N ASN A 163 -6.85 5.57 -15.91
CA ASN A 163 -5.54 5.26 -16.51
C ASN A 163 -4.49 6.34 -16.27
N GLN A 164 -4.60 7.04 -15.14
CA GLN A 164 -3.59 7.98 -14.68
C GLN A 164 -2.53 7.27 -13.83
N ILE A 165 -1.37 7.89 -13.75
CA ILE A 165 -0.29 7.55 -12.82
C ILE A 165 -0.54 8.31 -11.52
N VAL A 166 -0.23 7.72 -10.35
CA VAL A 166 -0.58 8.30 -9.04
C VAL A 166 0.14 9.62 -8.78
N SER A 167 1.46 9.65 -8.99
CA SER A 167 2.29 10.84 -8.73
C SER A 167 3.41 11.05 -9.75
N GLY A 168 3.28 10.44 -10.94
CA GLY A 168 4.24 10.56 -12.04
C GLY A 168 3.75 11.49 -13.15
N THR A 169 4.63 11.73 -14.12
CA THR A 169 4.34 12.57 -15.29
C THR A 169 3.34 11.88 -16.21
N ALA A 170 2.39 12.65 -16.76
CA ALA A 170 1.45 12.11 -17.74
C ALA A 170 2.22 11.54 -18.96
N PRO A 171 1.79 10.39 -19.50
CA PRO A 171 2.48 9.76 -20.62
C PRO A 171 2.46 10.67 -21.85
N GLN A 172 3.63 10.88 -22.44
CA GLN A 172 3.75 11.64 -23.68
C GLN A 172 3.27 10.82 -24.88
N ARG A 173 2.70 11.51 -25.88
CA ARG A 173 2.16 10.88 -27.10
C ARG A 173 3.14 10.88 -28.27
N VAL A 174 4.18 11.69 -28.19
CA VAL A 174 5.18 11.95 -29.25
C VAL A 174 6.57 11.78 -28.64
N GLY A 175 7.54 11.38 -29.45
CA GLY A 175 8.91 11.07 -29.00
C GLY A 175 9.28 9.60 -29.16
N GLU A 176 10.58 9.33 -29.06
CA GLU A 176 11.16 7.98 -29.08
C GLU A 176 10.77 7.22 -27.81
N ILE A 177 10.52 5.91 -27.95
CA ILE A 177 10.12 5.05 -26.83
C ILE A 177 11.38 4.57 -26.11
N GLU A 178 11.46 4.85 -24.81
CA GLU A 178 12.52 4.39 -23.92
C GLU A 178 11.96 3.45 -22.86
N VAL A 179 12.81 2.53 -22.41
CA VAL A 179 12.49 1.59 -21.33
C VAL A 179 13.27 1.99 -20.09
N LYS A 180 12.56 2.16 -18.98
CA LYS A 180 13.14 2.21 -17.65
C LYS A 180 12.90 0.88 -16.96
N GLU A 181 13.97 0.20 -16.61
CA GLU A 181 13.92 -1.10 -15.95
C GLU A 181 14.16 -0.95 -14.44
N ARG A 182 13.44 -1.73 -13.64
CA ARG A 182 13.70 -1.92 -12.20
C ARG A 182 13.80 -3.41 -11.90
N LEU A 183 14.53 -3.74 -10.84
CA LEU A 183 14.68 -5.11 -10.34
C LEU A 183 15.16 -6.09 -11.43
N GLY A 184 16.13 -5.67 -12.24
CA GLY A 184 16.71 -6.50 -13.30
C GLY A 184 15.76 -6.78 -14.47
N GLY A 185 14.90 -5.81 -14.81
CA GLY A 185 13.94 -5.93 -15.93
C GLY A 185 12.63 -6.62 -15.56
N LEU A 186 12.42 -6.94 -14.28
CA LEU A 186 11.15 -7.50 -13.80
C LEU A 186 10.00 -6.49 -13.92
N LEU A 187 10.29 -5.22 -13.61
CA LEU A 187 9.35 -4.12 -13.76
C LEU A 187 9.88 -3.21 -14.86
N ASN A 188 9.12 -3.12 -15.96
CA ASN A 188 9.49 -2.30 -17.11
C ASN A 188 8.48 -1.19 -17.29
N TYR A 189 8.99 0.03 -17.42
CA TYR A 189 8.19 1.21 -17.74
C TYR A 189 8.60 1.77 -19.10
N TYR A 190 7.66 1.67 -20.04
CA TYR A 190 7.82 2.21 -21.39
C TYR A 190 7.28 3.64 -21.39
N HIS A 191 8.14 4.61 -21.71
CA HIS A 191 7.79 6.02 -21.80
C HIS A 191 8.37 6.64 -23.05
N ARG A 192 7.91 7.85 -23.41
CA ARG A 192 8.49 8.60 -24.51
C ARG A 192 9.33 9.74 -23.96
N ARG A 193 10.54 9.89 -24.51
CA ARG A 193 11.46 10.96 -24.13
C ARG A 193 10.86 12.32 -24.53
N ALA A 194 10.90 13.27 -23.61
CA ALA A 194 10.54 14.66 -23.90
C ALA A 194 11.49 15.23 -24.97
N ALA A 195 10.92 15.85 -26.00
CA ALA A 195 11.66 16.57 -27.03
C ALA A 195 12.34 17.82 -26.47
#